data_AF-A0A3C0QL56-F1
#
_entry.id   AF-A0A3C0QL56-F1
#
_cell.length_a   1.000
_cell.length_b   1.000
_cell.length_c   1.000
_cell.angle_alpha   90.00
_cell.angle_beta   90.00
_cell.angle_gamma   90.00
#
_symmetry.space_group_name_H-M   'P 1'
#
loop_
_entity.id
_entity.type
_entity.pdbx_description
1 polymer ?
#
loop_
_entity_poly.entity_id
_entity_poly.type
_entity_poly.pdbx_seq_one_letter_code
_entity_poly.pdbx_strand_id
1 'polypeptide(L)'
;VYLFIIKSIVPAVGDFTPILLDPDTWTSWIRFVSSYNVFTVLALFKGLYLIFDLVCMFLILRLSFDDDPKGRLNVFKFWMFNPVVIFVLYIFARHDIIGVSATIAALILAKKGRKYWAIIVLAVAIALRFFPIMILLPLIIYLARSKKDYIALSIIGVSGLAIVEVFSNVYYGKSLIFSLLNTQHFNYILSAKLDLMIHDRIFLFIAAYFLIIFSFIHARKKSFDLLLNYGAIIYLAYVALCYFHPQYVLWAVPFLVIVFVRRKPLAYYHWLQFGLLMVVLIYWGDLVTKFVFAPIDHKFFIYITGPIPIIERFYSSATFVNIFRSIFSAVSLWMIYLIYGDNRRIIDDGPAGD
;
A
#
# COMPACT_ATOMS: atom_id res chain seq x y z
N VAL A 1 -6.50 16.68 6.94
CA VAL A 1 -7.55 15.65 7.18
C VAL A 1 -7.44 15.00 8.56
N TYR A 2 -6.33 14.33 8.92
CA TYR A 2 -6.18 13.65 10.23
C TYR A 2 -6.45 14.55 11.44
N LEU A 3 -5.74 15.68 11.52
CA LEU A 3 -5.91 16.65 12.60
C LEU A 3 -7.29 17.28 12.62
N PHE A 4 -7.91 17.45 11.45
CA PHE A 4 -9.25 18.00 11.36
C PHE A 4 -10.28 17.04 11.99
N ILE A 5 -10.23 15.75 11.63
CA ILE A 5 -11.12 14.72 12.19
C ILE A 5 -10.91 14.61 13.70
N ILE A 6 -9.65 14.53 14.16
CA ILE A 6 -9.35 14.33 15.58
C ILE A 6 -9.67 15.59 16.39
N LYS A 7 -9.41 16.80 15.88
CA LYS A 7 -9.78 18.05 16.55
C LYS A 7 -11.29 18.15 16.81
N SER A 8 -12.13 17.61 15.92
CA SER A 8 -13.57 17.56 16.13
C SER A 8 -13.99 16.63 17.29
N ILE A 9 -13.18 15.63 17.63
CA ILE A 9 -13.46 14.67 18.71
C ILE A 9 -12.78 15.11 20.02
N VAL A 10 -11.53 15.56 19.94
CA VAL A 10 -10.71 16.01 21.07
C VAL A 10 -10.13 17.39 20.72
N PRO A 11 -10.81 18.49 21.11
CA PRO A 11 -10.40 19.85 20.77
C PRO A 11 -8.98 20.21 21.19
N ALA A 12 -8.46 19.62 22.27
CA ALA A 12 -7.08 19.79 22.75
C ALA A 12 -6.00 19.34 21.75
N VAL A 13 -6.35 18.53 20.74
CA VAL A 13 -5.44 18.20 19.64
C VAL A 13 -5.23 19.40 18.70
N GLY A 14 -6.09 20.42 18.78
CA GLY A 14 -5.93 21.69 18.10
C GLY A 14 -4.56 22.33 18.34
N ASP A 15 -4.04 22.22 19.57
CA ASP A 15 -2.75 22.80 19.99
C ASP A 15 -1.54 22.17 19.27
N PHE A 16 -1.71 20.97 18.74
CA PHE A 16 -0.69 20.26 17.95
C PHE A 16 -0.68 20.66 16.48
N THR A 17 -1.70 21.37 16.00
CA THR A 17 -1.78 21.84 14.61
C THR A 17 -0.58 22.70 14.21
N PRO A 18 -0.20 23.76 14.96
CA PRO A 18 0.98 24.55 14.59
C PRO A 18 2.27 23.73 14.68
N ILE A 19 2.37 22.78 15.60
CA ILE A 19 3.55 21.91 15.75
C ILE A 19 3.70 21.00 14.52
N LEU A 20 2.62 20.33 14.12
CA LEU A 20 2.63 19.31 13.07
C LEU A 20 2.59 19.89 11.64
N LEU A 21 2.19 21.16 11.49
CA LEU A 21 2.21 21.87 10.22
C LEU A 21 3.44 22.78 10.07
N ASP A 22 4.36 22.77 11.04
CA ASP A 22 5.64 23.47 10.95
C ASP A 22 6.43 22.92 9.75
N PRO A 23 6.86 23.76 8.80
CA PRO A 23 7.59 23.32 7.61
C PRO A 23 8.96 22.74 7.95
N ASP A 24 9.55 23.10 9.08
CA ASP A 24 10.78 22.47 9.56
C ASP A 24 10.44 21.16 10.28
N THR A 25 10.67 20.06 9.59
CA THR A 25 10.37 18.71 10.08
C THR A 25 11.12 18.34 11.36
N TRP A 26 12.30 18.91 11.59
CA TRP A 26 13.12 18.60 12.77
C TRP A 26 12.59 19.31 14.01
N THR A 27 12.33 20.61 13.91
CA THR A 27 11.73 21.39 15.00
C THR A 27 10.32 20.91 15.31
N SER A 28 9.53 20.58 14.29
CA SER A 28 8.22 19.93 14.41
C SER A 28 8.32 18.65 15.24
N TRP A 29 9.26 17.76 14.89
CA TRP A 29 9.45 16.48 15.57
C TRP A 29 9.88 16.66 17.03
N ILE A 30 10.87 17.52 17.31
CA ILE A 30 11.33 17.78 18.69
C ILE A 30 10.19 18.34 19.54
N ARG A 31 9.46 19.35 19.03
CA ARG A 31 8.33 19.96 19.72
C ARG A 31 7.21 18.96 19.97
N PHE A 32 6.93 18.09 18.99
CA PHE A 32 5.92 17.05 19.13
C PHE A 32 6.30 16.03 20.22
N VAL A 33 7.51 15.48 20.17
CA VAL A 33 7.97 14.45 21.10
C VAL A 33 8.14 15.00 22.52
N SER A 34 8.50 16.27 22.65
CA SER A 34 8.67 16.93 23.96
C SER A 34 7.36 17.45 24.56
N SER A 35 6.23 17.33 23.86
CA SER A 35 4.95 17.83 24.33
C SER A 35 4.38 16.97 25.45
N TYR A 36 3.74 17.62 26.44
CA TYR A 36 3.15 16.93 27.58
C TYR A 36 2.08 15.89 27.18
N ASN A 37 1.31 16.18 26.12
CA ASN A 37 0.21 15.33 25.66
C ASN A 37 0.59 14.37 24.52
N VAL A 38 1.89 14.16 24.25
CA VAL A 38 2.36 13.34 23.11
C VAL A 38 1.72 11.95 23.09
N PHE A 39 1.64 11.26 24.22
CA PHE A 39 1.10 9.89 24.30
C PHE A 39 -0.40 9.86 24.03
N THR A 40 -1.16 10.84 24.52
CA THR A 40 -2.59 10.98 24.25
C THR A 40 -2.84 11.18 22.76
N VAL A 41 -2.08 12.07 22.12
CA VAL A 41 -2.20 12.32 20.67
C VAL A 41 -1.83 11.09 19.85
N LEU A 42 -0.74 10.40 20.22
CA LEU A 42 -0.36 9.13 19.58
C LEU A 42 -1.43 8.05 19.74
N ALA A 43 -2.03 7.92 20.92
CA ALA A 43 -3.12 6.99 21.18
C ALA A 43 -4.35 7.30 20.32
N LEU A 44 -4.70 8.59 20.16
CA LEU A 44 -5.80 9.02 19.30
C LEU A 44 -5.53 8.73 17.81
N PHE A 45 -4.29 8.96 17.34
CA PHE A 45 -3.92 8.58 15.97
C PHE A 45 -4.03 7.07 15.75
N LYS A 46 -3.51 6.25 16.66
CA LYS A 46 -3.61 4.78 16.57
C LYS A 46 -5.05 4.29 16.69
N GLY A 47 -5.88 4.95 17.50
CA GLY A 47 -7.32 4.67 17.59
C GLY A 47 -8.02 4.90 16.26
N LEU A 48 -7.69 5.99 15.54
CA LEU A 48 -8.21 6.22 14.20
C LEU A 48 -7.74 5.14 13.22
N TYR A 49 -6.49 4.69 13.30
CA TYR A 49 -5.98 3.60 12.46
C TYR A 49 -6.73 2.28 12.71
N LEU A 50 -7.04 1.97 13.98
CA LEU A 50 -7.84 0.80 14.35
C LEU A 50 -9.25 0.86 13.74
N ILE A 51 -9.91 2.03 13.78
CA ILE A 51 -11.23 2.21 13.16
C ILE A 51 -11.14 1.88 11.66
N PHE A 52 -10.16 2.45 10.96
CA PHE A 52 -9.99 2.21 9.52
C PHE A 52 -9.50 0.78 9.19
N ASP A 53 -8.77 0.13 10.09
CA ASP A 53 -8.39 -1.29 9.97
C ASP A 53 -9.62 -2.19 10.05
N LEU A 54 -10.50 -1.96 11.03
CA LEU A 54 -11.77 -2.67 11.14
C LEU A 54 -12.68 -2.41 9.94
N VAL A 55 -12.74 -1.16 9.45
CA VAL A 55 -13.45 -0.84 8.22
C VAL A 55 -12.88 -1.64 7.05
N CYS A 56 -11.55 -1.67 6.86
CA CYS A 56 -10.92 -2.47 5.81
C CYS A 56 -11.28 -3.95 5.92
N MET A 57 -11.22 -4.52 7.13
CA MET A 57 -11.62 -5.90 7.39
C MET A 57 -13.05 -6.17 6.91
N PHE A 58 -14.03 -5.35 7.31
CA PHE A 58 -15.42 -5.52 6.88
C PHE A 58 -15.63 -5.31 5.39
N LEU A 59 -14.89 -4.39 4.77
CA LEU A 59 -14.96 -4.13 3.33
C LEU A 59 -14.36 -5.30 2.53
N ILE A 60 -13.21 -5.85 2.94
CA ILE A 60 -12.56 -6.98 2.27
C ILE A 60 -13.46 -8.22 2.33
N LEU A 61 -14.14 -8.45 3.46
CA LEU A 61 -15.13 -9.52 3.59
C LEU A 61 -16.31 -9.42 2.61
N ARG A 62 -16.54 -8.25 2.00
CA ARG A 62 -17.57 -8.03 0.97
C ARG A 62 -17.02 -8.04 -0.46
N LEU A 63 -15.69 -8.14 -0.64
CA LEU A 63 -15.08 -8.22 -1.97
C LEU A 63 -15.31 -9.59 -2.61
N SER A 64 -15.21 -10.68 -1.86
CA SER A 64 -15.36 -12.04 -2.37
C SER A 64 -15.96 -12.96 -1.30
N PHE A 65 -16.38 -14.17 -1.70
CA PHE A 65 -16.92 -15.21 -0.81
C PHE A 65 -18.27 -14.89 -0.15
N ASP A 66 -19.16 -14.13 -0.81
CA ASP A 66 -20.45 -13.72 -0.22
C ASP A 66 -21.28 -14.93 0.27
N ASP A 67 -21.27 -16.02 -0.49
CA ASP A 67 -21.98 -17.28 -0.19
C ASP A 67 -21.10 -18.38 0.46
N ASP A 68 -19.86 -18.05 0.87
CA ASP A 68 -18.95 -19.00 1.51
C ASP A 68 -18.52 -18.51 2.92
N PRO A 69 -19.25 -18.91 3.98
CA PRO A 69 -18.93 -18.53 5.36
C PRO A 69 -17.53 -18.96 5.79
N LYS A 70 -17.03 -20.11 5.32
CA LYS A 70 -15.69 -20.61 5.66
C LYS A 70 -14.62 -19.75 5.00
N GLY A 71 -14.81 -19.39 3.72
CA GLY A 71 -13.96 -18.45 2.99
C GLY A 71 -13.89 -17.09 3.69
N ARG A 72 -15.03 -16.53 4.09
CA ARG A 72 -15.10 -15.26 4.85
C ARG A 72 -14.37 -15.33 6.17
N LEU A 73 -14.53 -16.41 6.94
CA LEU A 73 -13.77 -16.59 8.19
C LEU A 73 -12.26 -16.65 7.94
N ASN A 74 -11.82 -17.28 6.84
CA ASN A 74 -10.40 -17.32 6.50
C ASN A 74 -9.87 -15.95 6.06
N VAL A 75 -10.64 -15.17 5.28
CA VAL A 75 -10.32 -13.77 4.97
C VAL A 75 -10.13 -12.96 6.25
N PHE A 76 -11.08 -13.08 7.19
CA PHE A 76 -10.99 -12.41 8.48
C PHE A 76 -9.71 -12.77 9.22
N LYS A 77 -9.40 -14.07 9.35
CA LYS A 77 -8.18 -14.54 10.02
C LYS A 77 -6.91 -14.01 9.35
N PHE A 78 -6.82 -14.12 8.03
CA PHE A 78 -5.65 -13.68 7.28
C PHE A 78 -5.43 -12.16 7.31
N TRP A 79 -6.50 -11.37 7.45
CA TRP A 79 -6.40 -9.92 7.63
C TRP A 79 -6.00 -9.56 9.06
N MET A 80 -6.78 -10.01 10.05
CA MET A 80 -6.61 -9.61 11.46
C MET A 80 -5.28 -10.07 12.05
N PHE A 81 -4.78 -11.23 11.62
CA PHE A 81 -3.50 -11.78 12.07
C PHE A 81 -2.38 -11.55 11.03
N ASN A 82 -2.57 -10.64 10.08
CA ASN A 82 -1.52 -10.35 9.12
C ASN A 82 -0.37 -9.60 9.80
N PRO A 83 0.86 -10.14 9.79
CA PRO A 83 1.98 -9.52 10.47
C PRO A 83 2.35 -8.16 9.85
N VAL A 84 2.14 -7.97 8.54
CA VAL A 84 2.39 -6.69 7.87
C VAL A 84 1.39 -5.63 8.33
N VAL A 85 0.10 -5.98 8.44
CA VAL A 85 -0.94 -5.03 8.92
C VAL A 85 -0.62 -4.61 10.35
N ILE A 86 -0.34 -5.58 11.22
CA ILE A 86 -0.05 -5.30 12.63
C ILE A 86 1.20 -4.41 12.76
N PHE A 87 2.28 -4.78 12.06
CA PHE A 87 3.52 -4.03 12.09
C PHE A 87 3.34 -2.60 11.56
N VAL A 88 2.75 -2.43 10.37
CA VAL A 88 2.65 -1.12 9.73
C VAL A 88 1.73 -0.16 10.50
N LEU A 89 0.62 -0.65 11.04
CA LEU A 89 -0.39 0.21 11.67
C LEU A 89 -0.10 0.49 13.15
N TYR A 90 0.36 -0.51 13.91
CA TYR A 90 0.41 -0.40 15.37
C TYR A 90 1.83 -0.19 15.90
N ILE A 91 2.83 -0.80 15.25
CA ILE A 91 4.23 -0.66 15.63
C ILE A 91 4.83 0.55 14.90
N PHE A 92 4.74 0.55 13.58
CA PHE A 92 5.29 1.60 12.72
C PHE A 92 4.37 2.84 12.61
N ALA A 93 3.13 2.74 13.07
CA ALA A 93 2.17 3.85 13.20
C ALA A 93 1.94 4.65 11.91
N ARG A 94 1.77 3.96 10.78
CA ARG A 94 1.53 4.61 9.48
C ARG A 94 0.05 4.64 9.12
N HIS A 95 -0.35 5.76 8.51
CA HIS A 95 -1.73 6.09 8.24
C HIS A 95 -2.25 5.61 6.87
N ASP A 96 -1.46 4.79 6.17
CA ASP A 96 -1.78 4.28 4.83
C ASP A 96 -3.12 3.52 4.78
N ILE A 97 -3.58 2.97 5.91
CA ILE A 97 -4.86 2.26 6.04
C ILE A 97 -6.09 3.06 5.60
N ILE A 98 -6.07 4.39 5.75
CA ILE A 98 -7.19 5.22 5.29
C ILE A 98 -7.27 5.19 3.76
N GLY A 99 -6.15 5.35 3.08
CA GLY A 99 -6.09 5.24 1.62
C GLY A 99 -6.45 3.83 1.14
N VAL A 100 -6.02 2.80 1.87
CA VAL A 100 -6.39 1.40 1.62
C VAL A 100 -7.91 1.22 1.73
N SER A 101 -8.56 1.77 2.77
CA SER A 101 -10.01 1.68 2.95
C SER A 101 -10.79 2.30 1.79
N ALA A 102 -10.39 3.48 1.32
CA ALA A 102 -10.99 4.15 0.18
C ALA A 102 -10.78 3.36 -1.13
N THR A 103 -9.60 2.75 -1.29
CA THR A 103 -9.28 1.87 -2.41
C THR A 103 -10.20 0.64 -2.44
N ILE A 104 -10.41 -0.01 -1.31
CA ILE A 104 -11.32 -1.17 -1.20
C ILE A 104 -12.78 -0.73 -1.44
N ALA A 105 -13.19 0.44 -0.93
CA ALA A 105 -14.52 0.98 -1.19
C ALA A 105 -14.76 1.22 -2.69
N ALA A 106 -13.76 1.74 -3.42
CA ALA A 106 -13.82 1.87 -4.87
C ALA A 106 -13.99 0.51 -5.57
N LEU A 107 -13.26 -0.53 -5.11
CA LEU A 107 -13.39 -1.89 -5.64
C LEU A 107 -14.77 -2.51 -5.37
N ILE A 108 -15.38 -2.25 -4.21
CA ILE A 108 -16.76 -2.70 -3.91
C ILE A 108 -17.77 -2.01 -4.85
N LEU A 109 -17.61 -0.71 -5.10
CA LEU A 109 -18.45 0.01 -6.07
C LEU A 109 -18.29 -0.57 -7.48
N ALA A 110 -17.07 -0.93 -7.85
CA ALA A 110 -16.77 -1.59 -9.12
C ALA A 110 -17.44 -2.97 -9.23
N LYS A 111 -17.36 -3.79 -8.17
CA LYS A 111 -18.06 -5.09 -8.09
C LYS A 111 -19.56 -4.94 -8.28
N LYS A 112 -20.16 -3.87 -7.71
CA LYS A 112 -21.59 -3.54 -7.86
C LYS A 112 -21.95 -2.86 -9.19
N GLY A 113 -21.02 -2.75 -10.13
CA GLY A 113 -21.24 -2.13 -11.44
C GLY A 113 -21.38 -0.60 -11.43
N ARG A 114 -21.09 0.08 -10.30
CA ARG A 114 -21.18 1.54 -10.15
C ARG A 114 -19.92 2.21 -10.70
N LYS A 115 -19.70 2.10 -12.02
CA LYS A 115 -18.42 2.44 -12.67
C LYS A 115 -17.91 3.86 -12.41
N TYR A 116 -18.76 4.88 -12.50
CA TYR A 116 -18.34 6.28 -12.29
C TYR A 116 -17.95 6.54 -10.84
N TRP A 117 -18.78 6.08 -9.89
CA TRP A 117 -18.49 6.21 -8.46
C TRP A 117 -17.23 5.47 -8.05
N ALA A 118 -16.96 4.29 -8.64
CA ALA A 118 -15.72 3.57 -8.39
C ALA A 118 -14.48 4.41 -8.75
N ILE A 119 -14.48 5.05 -9.93
CA ILE A 119 -13.36 5.90 -10.36
C ILE A 119 -13.24 7.17 -9.51
N ILE A 120 -14.36 7.83 -9.18
CA ILE A 120 -14.36 9.03 -8.33
C ILE A 120 -13.79 8.71 -6.94
N VAL A 121 -14.25 7.62 -6.30
CA VAL A 121 -13.74 7.21 -4.98
C VAL A 121 -12.26 6.80 -5.07
N LEU A 122 -11.83 6.16 -6.15
CA LEU A 122 -10.42 5.86 -6.35
C LEU A 122 -9.57 7.12 -6.52
N ALA A 123 -10.06 8.14 -7.25
CA ALA A 123 -9.36 9.43 -7.38
C ALA A 123 -9.18 10.11 -6.01
N VAL A 124 -10.19 10.05 -5.13
CA VAL A 124 -10.06 10.51 -3.74
C VAL A 124 -9.03 9.67 -2.99
N ALA A 125 -9.02 8.35 -3.16
CA ALA A 125 -8.00 7.49 -2.55
C ALA A 125 -6.58 7.87 -2.99
N ILE A 126 -6.37 8.16 -4.28
CA ILE A 126 -5.09 8.62 -4.85
C ILE A 126 -4.66 9.96 -4.23
N ALA A 127 -5.61 10.87 -4.01
CA ALA A 127 -5.31 12.13 -3.34
C ALA A 127 -4.95 11.95 -1.86
N LEU A 128 -5.58 11.00 -1.16
CA LEU A 128 -5.23 10.67 0.22
C LEU A 128 -3.82 10.06 0.30
N ARG A 129 -3.49 9.18 -0.64
CA ARG A 129 -2.18 8.54 -0.81
C ARG A 129 -1.99 8.21 -2.27
N PHE A 130 -0.83 8.50 -2.86
CA PHE A 130 -0.61 8.30 -4.30
C PHE A 130 -0.73 6.83 -4.78
N PHE A 131 -0.43 5.85 -3.92
CA PHE A 131 -0.31 4.43 -4.26
C PHE A 131 -1.51 3.72 -4.92
N PRO A 132 -2.80 4.05 -4.68
CA PRO A 132 -3.95 3.51 -5.39
C PRO A 132 -3.92 3.79 -6.91
N ILE A 133 -3.08 4.71 -7.38
CA ILE A 133 -2.95 4.99 -8.82
C ILE A 133 -2.55 3.74 -9.61
N MET A 134 -1.82 2.82 -8.97
CA MET A 134 -1.38 1.55 -9.56
C MET A 134 -2.54 0.65 -9.99
N ILE A 135 -3.75 0.83 -9.42
CA ILE A 135 -4.93 0.05 -9.82
C ILE A 135 -5.90 0.85 -10.71
N LEU A 136 -5.64 2.13 -10.99
CA LEU A 136 -6.55 2.97 -11.78
C LEU A 136 -6.74 2.43 -13.20
N LEU A 137 -5.63 2.14 -13.90
CA LEU A 137 -5.68 1.63 -15.26
C LEU A 137 -6.37 0.25 -15.37
N PRO A 138 -6.01 -0.78 -14.57
CA PRO A 138 -6.71 -2.07 -14.64
C PRO A 138 -8.18 -1.93 -14.23
N LEU A 139 -8.53 -1.01 -13.30
CA LEU A 139 -9.92 -0.75 -12.94
C LEU A 139 -10.72 -0.12 -14.08
N ILE A 140 -10.16 0.86 -14.81
CA ILE A 140 -10.80 1.45 -15.99
C ILE A 140 -11.02 0.38 -17.07
N ILE A 141 -10.01 -0.44 -17.35
CA ILE A 141 -10.09 -1.53 -18.34
C ILE A 141 -11.18 -2.55 -17.96
N TYR A 142 -11.30 -2.88 -16.67
CA TYR A 142 -12.34 -3.78 -16.17
C TYR A 142 -13.76 -3.19 -16.31
N LEU A 143 -13.93 -1.89 -16.00
CA LEU A 143 -15.23 -1.23 -15.97
C LEU A 143 -15.75 -0.77 -17.33
N ALA A 144 -14.85 -0.50 -18.27
CA ALA A 144 -15.22 0.03 -19.58
C ALA A 144 -15.91 -1.04 -20.45
N ARG A 145 -17.15 -0.76 -20.85
CA ARG A 145 -17.92 -1.64 -21.76
C ARG A 145 -17.86 -1.20 -23.22
N SER A 146 -17.38 0.03 -23.47
CA SER A 146 -17.27 0.63 -24.80
C SER A 146 -16.09 1.59 -24.86
N LYS A 147 -15.68 1.99 -26.07
CA LYS A 147 -14.64 3.03 -26.26
C LYS A 147 -15.04 4.37 -25.63
N LYS A 148 -16.34 4.74 -25.69
CA LYS A 148 -16.85 5.95 -25.05
C LYS A 148 -16.74 5.88 -23.53
N ASP A 149 -17.08 4.73 -22.95
CA ASP A 149 -16.91 4.50 -21.51
C ASP A 149 -15.45 4.61 -21.09
N TYR A 150 -14.53 4.04 -21.86
CA TYR A 150 -13.10 4.11 -21.57
C TYR A 150 -12.61 5.57 -21.51
N ILE A 151 -12.98 6.38 -22.50
CA ILE A 151 -12.63 7.81 -22.55
C ILE A 151 -13.28 8.54 -21.37
N ALA A 152 -14.57 8.32 -21.12
CA ALA A 152 -15.29 8.98 -20.03
C ALA A 152 -14.69 8.65 -18.65
N LEU A 153 -14.40 7.37 -18.37
CA LEU A 153 -13.79 6.93 -17.12
C LEU A 153 -12.36 7.47 -16.96
N SER A 154 -11.59 7.52 -18.05
CA SER A 154 -10.25 8.11 -18.04
C SER A 154 -10.30 9.61 -17.73
N ILE A 155 -11.21 10.35 -18.38
CA ILE A 155 -11.42 11.77 -18.10
C ILE A 155 -11.86 11.99 -16.66
N ILE A 156 -12.79 11.17 -16.13
CA ILE A 156 -13.25 11.28 -14.73
C ILE A 156 -12.11 10.97 -13.75
N GLY A 157 -11.25 10.00 -14.05
CA GLY A 157 -10.08 9.71 -13.24
C GLY A 157 -9.12 10.90 -13.17
N VAL A 158 -8.79 11.48 -14.32
CA VAL A 158 -7.90 12.65 -14.41
C VAL A 158 -8.55 13.90 -13.80
N SER A 159 -9.82 14.15 -14.08
CA SER A 159 -10.54 15.32 -13.58
C SER A 159 -10.78 15.23 -12.08
N GLY A 160 -11.02 14.04 -11.53
CA GLY A 160 -11.12 13.81 -10.09
C GLY A 160 -9.83 14.21 -9.37
N LEU A 161 -8.67 13.88 -9.95
CA LEU A 161 -7.38 14.33 -9.43
C LEU A 161 -7.22 15.85 -9.55
N ALA A 162 -7.55 16.43 -10.70
CA ALA A 162 -7.47 17.87 -10.92
C ALA A 162 -8.36 18.68 -9.96
N ILE A 163 -9.58 18.19 -9.66
CA ILE A 163 -10.49 18.83 -8.71
C ILE A 163 -9.89 18.84 -7.31
N VAL A 164 -9.32 17.72 -6.87
CA VAL A 164 -8.68 17.66 -5.55
C VAL A 164 -7.46 18.59 -5.48
N GLU A 165 -6.71 18.70 -6.57
CA GLU A 165 -5.59 19.64 -6.68
C GLU A 165 -6.04 21.10 -6.58
N VAL A 166 -7.06 21.50 -7.36
CA VAL A 166 -7.61 22.86 -7.31
C VAL A 166 -8.16 23.17 -5.92
N PHE A 167 -8.91 22.25 -5.32
CA PHE A 167 -9.43 22.42 -3.97
C PHE A 167 -8.30 22.60 -2.95
N SER A 168 -7.23 21.80 -3.03
CA SER A 168 -6.11 21.93 -2.13
C SER A 168 -5.39 23.27 -2.28
N ASN A 169 -5.16 23.70 -3.51
CA ASN A 169 -4.50 24.96 -3.80
C ASN A 169 -5.33 26.15 -3.30
N VAL A 170 -6.64 26.15 -3.56
CA VAL A 170 -7.54 27.23 -3.12
C VAL A 170 -7.67 27.28 -1.59
N TYR A 171 -7.82 26.14 -0.92
CA TYR A 171 -8.12 26.11 0.52
C TYR A 171 -6.86 26.16 1.40
N TYR A 172 -5.79 25.49 0.99
CA TYR A 172 -4.55 25.39 1.78
C TYR A 172 -3.38 26.22 1.21
N GLY A 173 -3.57 26.87 0.06
CA GLY A 173 -2.51 27.64 -0.62
C GLY A 173 -1.36 26.76 -1.14
N LYS A 174 -1.56 25.44 -1.22
CA LYS A 174 -0.51 24.46 -1.56
C LYS A 174 -1.06 23.39 -2.49
N SER A 175 -0.26 23.05 -3.49
CA SER A 175 -0.50 21.89 -4.35
C SER A 175 -0.36 20.59 -3.56
N LEU A 176 -1.37 19.72 -3.64
CA LEU A 176 -1.31 18.40 -3.02
C LEU A 176 -0.64 17.39 -3.96
N ILE A 177 -1.06 17.37 -5.22
CA ILE A 177 -0.59 16.39 -6.20
C ILE A 177 0.82 16.72 -6.67
N PHE A 178 1.16 17.99 -6.95
CA PHE A 178 2.56 18.30 -7.28
C PHE A 178 3.48 18.11 -6.09
N SER A 179 3.01 18.36 -4.86
CA SER A 179 3.79 18.01 -3.67
C SER A 179 4.03 16.50 -3.61
N LEU A 180 3.00 15.67 -3.81
CA LEU A 180 3.12 14.22 -3.86
C LEU A 180 4.03 13.73 -5.00
N LEU A 181 3.92 14.30 -6.20
CA LEU A 181 4.76 13.95 -7.37
C LEU A 181 6.23 14.39 -7.19
N ASN A 182 6.47 15.52 -6.52
CA ASN A 182 7.82 16.00 -6.20
C ASN A 182 8.39 15.39 -4.91
N THR A 183 7.60 14.62 -4.16
CA THR A 183 8.16 13.90 -3.00
C THR A 183 9.07 12.76 -3.46
N GLN A 184 10.02 12.40 -2.60
CA GLN A 184 10.89 11.24 -2.78
C GLN A 184 10.11 9.94 -3.06
N HIS A 185 8.83 9.88 -2.68
CA HIS A 185 7.99 8.70 -2.86
C HIS A 185 7.66 8.39 -4.33
N PHE A 186 7.52 9.40 -5.19
CA PHE A 186 7.31 9.14 -6.62
C PHE A 186 8.57 8.56 -7.27
N ASN A 187 9.74 9.06 -6.88
CA ASN A 187 11.04 8.57 -7.36
C ASN A 187 11.28 7.09 -7.04
N TYR A 188 10.58 6.52 -6.06
CA TYR A 188 10.69 5.09 -5.74
C TYR A 188 10.13 4.19 -6.85
N ILE A 189 9.04 4.60 -7.51
CA ILE A 189 8.48 3.87 -8.65
C ILE A 189 9.50 3.83 -9.81
N LEU A 190 10.32 4.88 -9.91
CA LEU A 190 11.35 5.06 -10.94
C LEU A 190 12.75 4.67 -10.46
N SER A 191 12.89 4.05 -9.28
CA SER A 191 14.21 3.84 -8.66
C SER A 191 15.04 2.79 -9.38
N ALA A 192 14.41 1.70 -9.81
CA ALA A 192 15.08 0.60 -10.47
C ALA A 192 15.02 0.79 -11.99
N LYS A 193 16.20 0.89 -12.59
CA LYS A 193 16.38 1.21 -13.99
C LYS A 193 17.57 0.45 -14.57
N LEU A 194 17.46 0.13 -15.85
CA LEU A 194 18.59 -0.27 -16.68
C LEU A 194 19.05 0.97 -17.43
N ASP A 195 20.25 1.44 -17.11
CA ASP A 195 20.91 2.48 -17.91
C ASP A 195 21.46 1.81 -19.18
N LEU A 196 21.01 2.29 -20.35
CA LEU A 196 21.46 1.79 -21.66
C LEU A 196 22.69 2.59 -22.11
N MET A 197 22.51 3.56 -23.00
CA MET A 197 23.56 4.52 -23.38
C MET A 197 23.06 5.96 -23.26
N ILE A 198 23.99 6.87 -22.92
CA ILE A 198 23.81 8.32 -22.82
C ILE A 198 22.71 8.74 -21.83
N HIS A 199 21.47 8.86 -22.30
CA HIS A 199 20.32 9.34 -21.55
C HIS A 199 19.14 8.34 -21.54
N ASP A 200 19.31 7.18 -22.18
CA ASP A 200 18.25 6.18 -22.29
C ASP A 200 18.23 5.27 -21.07
N ARG A 201 17.04 5.18 -20.47
CA ARG A 201 16.79 4.42 -19.24
C ARG A 201 15.51 3.62 -19.38
N ILE A 202 15.58 2.32 -19.10
CA ILE A 202 14.38 1.50 -18.96
C ILE A 202 14.06 1.38 -17.48
N PHE A 203 12.98 2.00 -17.05
CA PHE A 203 12.45 1.83 -15.69
C PHE A 203 11.80 0.46 -15.56
N LEU A 204 12.41 -0.42 -14.74
CA LEU A 204 12.06 -1.83 -14.68
C LEU A 204 10.60 -2.05 -14.25
N PHE A 205 10.15 -1.32 -13.23
CA PHE A 205 8.76 -1.45 -12.77
C PHE A 205 7.76 -0.90 -13.79
N ILE A 206 8.07 0.19 -14.50
CA ILE A 206 7.17 0.72 -15.53
C ILE A 206 7.02 -0.30 -16.67
N ALA A 207 8.12 -0.89 -17.13
CA ALA A 207 8.08 -1.96 -18.13
C ALA A 207 7.25 -3.16 -17.64
N ALA A 208 7.52 -3.66 -16.43
CA ALA A 208 6.76 -4.75 -15.83
C ALA A 208 5.27 -4.43 -15.68
N TYR A 209 4.94 -3.21 -15.23
CA TYR A 209 3.57 -2.73 -15.08
C TYR A 209 2.82 -2.78 -16.41
N PHE A 210 3.38 -2.23 -17.50
CA PHE A 210 2.71 -2.27 -18.80
C PHE A 210 2.60 -3.68 -19.37
N LEU A 211 3.58 -4.57 -19.14
CA LEU A 211 3.45 -5.99 -19.49
C LEU A 211 2.28 -6.67 -18.76
N ILE A 212 2.13 -6.39 -17.46
CA ILE A 212 1.00 -6.86 -16.66
C ILE A 212 -0.31 -6.30 -17.21
N ILE A 213 -0.38 -5.01 -17.54
CA ILE A 213 -1.57 -4.39 -18.14
C ILE A 213 -1.92 -5.00 -19.50
N PHE A 214 -0.93 -5.21 -20.38
CA PHE A 214 -1.16 -5.85 -21.67
C PHE A 214 -1.68 -7.28 -21.48
N SER A 215 -1.13 -8.04 -20.54
CA SER A 215 -1.66 -9.37 -20.22
C SER A 215 -3.12 -9.30 -19.75
N PHE A 216 -3.48 -8.33 -18.89
CA PHE A 216 -4.85 -8.13 -18.45
C PHE A 216 -5.82 -7.76 -19.58
N ILE A 217 -5.38 -6.90 -20.51
CA ILE A 217 -6.18 -6.50 -21.68
C ILE A 217 -6.51 -7.71 -22.55
N HIS A 218 -5.55 -8.61 -22.76
CA HIS A 218 -5.70 -9.80 -23.59
C HIS A 218 -6.43 -10.97 -22.89
N ALA A 219 -6.76 -10.84 -21.61
CA ALA A 219 -7.60 -11.82 -20.93
C ALA A 219 -9.01 -11.85 -21.55
N ARG A 220 -9.44 -13.04 -22.00
CA ARG A 220 -10.72 -13.27 -22.68
C ARG A 220 -11.93 -12.88 -21.83
N LYS A 221 -11.95 -13.31 -20.56
CA LYS A 221 -12.99 -12.96 -19.58
C LYS A 221 -12.37 -12.17 -18.43
N LYS A 222 -12.80 -10.93 -18.28
CA LYS A 222 -12.35 -10.03 -17.19
C LYS A 222 -13.32 -10.14 -16.02
N SER A 223 -13.11 -11.13 -15.16
CA SER A 223 -13.87 -11.26 -13.91
C SER A 223 -13.35 -10.31 -12.84
N PHE A 224 -14.17 -10.02 -11.82
CA PHE A 224 -13.74 -9.22 -10.68
C PHE A 224 -12.58 -9.88 -9.92
N ASP A 225 -12.60 -11.21 -9.82
CA ASP A 225 -11.53 -11.98 -9.21
C ASP A 225 -10.21 -11.85 -9.97
N LEU A 226 -10.27 -11.80 -11.29
CA LEU A 226 -9.10 -11.55 -12.13
C LEU A 226 -8.55 -10.15 -11.85
N LEU A 227 -9.40 -9.13 -11.75
CA LEU A 227 -8.98 -7.77 -11.39
C LEU A 227 -8.24 -7.75 -10.04
N LEU A 228 -8.75 -8.46 -9.03
CA LEU A 228 -8.10 -8.54 -7.71
C LEU A 228 -6.73 -9.24 -7.80
N ASN A 229 -6.63 -10.33 -8.56
CA ASN A 229 -5.36 -11.03 -8.77
C ASN A 229 -4.33 -10.16 -9.49
N TYR A 230 -4.75 -9.39 -10.51
CA TYR A 230 -3.88 -8.42 -11.17
C TYR A 230 -3.46 -7.26 -10.25
N GLY A 231 -4.36 -6.81 -9.36
CA GLY A 231 -4.01 -5.87 -8.29
C GLY A 231 -2.91 -6.42 -7.37
N ALA A 232 -3.02 -7.68 -6.94
CA ALA A 232 -1.97 -8.36 -6.17
C ALA A 232 -0.64 -8.41 -6.94
N ILE A 233 -0.68 -8.81 -8.22
CA ILE A 233 0.51 -8.91 -9.08
C ILE A 233 1.21 -7.55 -9.23
N ILE A 234 0.46 -6.46 -9.43
CA ILE A 234 1.01 -5.12 -9.59
C ILE A 234 1.73 -4.66 -8.30
N TYR A 235 1.10 -4.82 -7.13
CA TYR A 235 1.73 -4.41 -5.87
C TYR A 235 2.91 -5.32 -5.49
N LEU A 236 2.83 -6.63 -5.78
CA LEU A 236 3.97 -7.53 -5.64
C LEU A 236 5.13 -7.14 -6.57
N ALA A 237 4.85 -6.75 -7.81
CA ALA A 237 5.87 -6.30 -8.76
C ALA A 237 6.53 -5.01 -8.27
N TYR A 238 5.74 -4.10 -7.68
CA TYR A 238 6.28 -2.88 -7.09
C TYR A 238 7.27 -3.20 -5.96
N VAL A 239 6.87 -4.01 -4.97
CA VAL A 239 7.78 -4.35 -3.86
C VAL A 239 8.93 -5.26 -4.32
N ALA A 240 8.79 -6.00 -5.41
CA ALA A 240 9.88 -6.78 -5.98
C ALA A 240 10.94 -5.92 -6.65
N LEU A 241 10.52 -4.93 -7.45
CA LEU A 241 11.43 -4.23 -8.38
C LEU A 241 11.86 -2.87 -7.87
N CYS A 242 11.05 -2.16 -7.08
CA CYS A 242 11.35 -0.81 -6.64
C CYS A 242 12.04 -0.77 -5.28
N TYR A 243 12.69 0.37 -4.99
CA TYR A 243 12.90 0.78 -3.61
C TYR A 243 11.52 1.01 -2.97
N PHE A 244 11.35 0.58 -1.73
CA PHE A 244 10.10 0.78 -1.01
C PHE A 244 10.36 1.00 0.48
N HIS A 245 9.51 1.79 1.12
CA HIS A 245 9.42 1.80 2.57
C HIS A 245 8.53 0.67 3.05
N PRO A 246 8.74 0.16 4.28
CA PRO A 246 8.03 -1.01 4.80
C PRO A 246 6.51 -0.89 4.75
N GLN A 247 5.98 0.33 4.94
CA GLN A 247 4.55 0.57 4.88
C GLN A 247 3.92 0.22 3.52
N TYR A 248 4.69 0.19 2.44
CA TYR A 248 4.11 -0.01 1.11
C TYR A 248 3.73 -1.45 0.82
N VAL A 249 4.27 -2.41 1.58
CA VAL A 249 3.85 -3.81 1.52
C VAL A 249 2.37 -3.95 1.93
N LEU A 250 1.85 -3.05 2.78
CA LEU A 250 0.44 -3.01 3.19
C LEU A 250 -0.51 -2.95 1.99
N TRP A 251 -0.16 -2.24 0.92
CA TRP A 251 -1.03 -2.06 -0.25
C TRP A 251 -1.30 -3.36 -1.01
N ALA A 252 -0.39 -4.34 -0.92
CA ALA A 252 -0.61 -5.66 -1.49
C ALA A 252 -1.59 -6.52 -0.66
N VAL A 253 -1.65 -6.30 0.65
CA VAL A 253 -2.33 -7.19 1.61
C VAL A 253 -3.82 -7.39 1.31
N PRO A 254 -4.63 -6.36 1.00
CA PRO A 254 -6.06 -6.56 0.72
C PRO A 254 -6.32 -7.52 -0.44
N PHE A 255 -5.45 -7.52 -1.45
CA PHE A 255 -5.54 -8.41 -2.60
C PHE A 255 -5.01 -9.80 -2.26
N LEU A 256 -3.86 -9.86 -1.58
CA LEU A 256 -3.21 -11.11 -1.19
C LEU A 256 -4.06 -11.94 -0.23
N VAL A 257 -4.77 -11.32 0.72
CA VAL A 257 -5.66 -12.02 1.65
C VAL A 257 -6.75 -12.79 0.90
N ILE A 258 -7.33 -12.20 -0.15
CA ILE A 258 -8.32 -12.88 -0.99
C ILE A 258 -7.68 -14.07 -1.72
N VAL A 259 -6.45 -13.89 -2.25
CA VAL A 259 -5.68 -14.95 -2.91
C VAL A 259 -5.33 -16.09 -1.94
N PHE A 260 -4.95 -15.80 -0.69
CA PHE A 260 -4.56 -16.81 0.30
C PHE A 260 -5.70 -17.77 0.64
N VAL A 261 -6.94 -17.29 0.65
CA VAL A 261 -8.11 -18.15 0.88
C VAL A 261 -8.26 -19.17 -0.24
N ARG A 262 -7.97 -18.77 -1.49
CA ARG A 262 -8.02 -19.66 -2.67
C ARG A 262 -6.79 -20.57 -2.75
N ARG A 263 -5.64 -20.06 -2.35
CA ARG A 263 -4.36 -20.79 -2.33
C ARG A 263 -3.61 -20.54 -1.02
N LYS A 264 -3.90 -21.40 -0.05
CA LYS A 264 -3.22 -21.39 1.26
C LYS A 264 -1.70 -21.39 1.19
N PRO A 265 -1.03 -22.09 0.24
CA PRO A 265 0.43 -22.06 0.17
C PRO A 265 1.04 -20.66 -0.02
N LEU A 266 0.32 -19.74 -0.68
CA LEU A 266 0.75 -18.35 -0.84
C LEU A 266 0.87 -17.59 0.49
N ALA A 267 0.14 -18.01 1.52
CA ALA A 267 0.27 -17.42 2.86
C ALA A 267 1.66 -17.72 3.47
N TYR A 268 2.25 -18.90 3.23
CA TYR A 268 3.60 -19.21 3.72
C TYR A 268 4.66 -18.31 3.08
N TYR A 269 4.55 -18.05 1.77
CA TYR A 269 5.44 -17.12 1.10
C TYR A 269 5.28 -15.68 1.63
N HIS A 270 4.06 -15.27 2.00
CA HIS A 270 3.84 -13.97 2.65
C HIS A 270 4.45 -13.88 4.05
N TRP A 271 4.38 -14.96 4.83
CA TRP A 271 5.10 -15.04 6.11
C TRP A 271 6.62 -14.97 5.93
N LEU A 272 7.14 -15.65 4.91
CA LEU A 272 8.54 -15.54 4.54
C LEU A 272 8.90 -14.11 4.10
N GLN A 273 8.07 -13.46 3.26
CA GLN A 273 8.22 -12.05 2.89
C GLN A 273 8.27 -11.15 4.13
N PHE A 274 7.41 -11.38 5.11
CA PHE A 274 7.44 -10.61 6.36
C PHE A 274 8.74 -10.81 7.15
N GLY A 275 9.22 -12.06 7.28
CA GLY A 275 10.49 -12.34 7.94
C GLY A 275 11.67 -11.65 7.22
N LEU A 276 11.71 -11.72 5.89
CA LEU A 276 12.71 -11.03 5.07
C LEU A 276 12.57 -9.50 5.19
N LEU A 277 11.34 -8.98 5.26
CA LEU A 277 11.09 -7.56 5.48
C LEU A 277 11.71 -7.09 6.79
N MET A 278 11.60 -7.86 7.88
CA MET A 278 12.22 -7.52 9.17
C MET A 278 13.74 -7.39 9.06
N VAL A 279 14.39 -8.18 8.20
CA VAL A 279 15.83 -8.04 7.92
C VAL A 279 16.09 -6.79 7.08
N VAL A 280 15.25 -6.53 6.07
CA VAL A 280 15.36 -5.33 5.23
C VAL A 280 15.22 -4.05 6.05
N LEU A 281 14.43 -4.05 7.14
CA LEU A 281 14.28 -2.93 8.07
C LEU A 281 15.59 -2.42 8.66
N ILE A 282 16.62 -3.26 8.73
CA ILE A 282 17.94 -2.88 9.24
C ILE A 282 18.52 -1.68 8.47
N TYR A 283 18.16 -1.50 7.19
CA TYR A 283 18.59 -0.36 6.38
C TYR A 283 18.23 1.01 6.99
N TRP A 284 17.14 1.09 7.76
CA TRP A 284 16.68 2.32 8.40
C TRP A 284 17.13 2.43 9.87
N GLY A 285 18.02 1.55 10.32
CA GLY A 285 18.72 1.63 11.60
C GLY A 285 17.81 1.50 12.82
N ASP A 286 18.24 2.12 13.91
CA ASP A 286 17.66 1.94 15.24
C ASP A 286 16.21 2.45 15.34
N LEU A 287 15.84 3.45 14.53
CA LEU A 287 14.50 4.04 14.50
C LEU A 287 13.40 3.01 14.21
N VAL A 288 13.69 2.02 13.37
CA VAL A 288 12.69 1.04 12.91
C VAL A 288 12.93 -0.38 13.44
N THR A 289 14.06 -0.60 14.11
CA THR A 289 14.46 -1.92 14.62
C THR A 289 14.28 -2.00 16.14
N LYS A 290 14.89 -1.08 16.90
CA LYS A 290 14.86 -1.13 18.37
C LYS A 290 13.97 -0.04 18.99
N PHE A 291 13.99 1.20 18.47
CA PHE A 291 13.22 2.31 19.06
C PHE A 291 11.71 2.12 18.93
N VAL A 292 11.25 1.32 17.97
CA VAL A 292 9.83 0.92 17.88
C VAL A 292 9.33 0.17 19.12
N PHE A 293 10.24 -0.42 19.91
CA PHE A 293 9.95 -1.11 21.16
C PHE A 293 10.23 -0.26 22.41
N ALA A 294 10.70 0.98 22.27
CA ALA A 294 10.92 1.89 23.39
C ALA A 294 9.68 2.11 24.31
N PRO A 295 8.42 2.02 23.82
CA PRO A 295 7.26 2.06 24.71
C PRO A 295 7.15 0.89 25.69
N ILE A 296 7.83 -0.24 25.43
CA ILE A 296 7.86 -1.40 26.33
C ILE A 296 8.89 -1.17 27.44
N ASP A 297 10.13 -0.84 27.05
CA ASP A 297 11.20 -0.47 27.97
C ASP A 297 12.17 0.48 27.29
N HIS A 298 12.01 1.77 27.57
CA HIS A 298 12.84 2.81 26.96
C HIS A 298 14.31 2.67 27.33
N LYS A 299 14.65 2.22 28.55
CA LYS A 299 16.04 2.10 29.00
C LYS A 299 16.70 0.96 28.24
N PHE A 300 16.03 -0.19 28.15
CA PHE A 300 16.59 -1.33 27.46
C PHE A 300 16.77 -1.07 25.95
N PHE A 301 15.70 -0.66 25.26
CA PHE A 301 15.70 -0.56 23.80
C PHE A 301 16.48 0.63 23.24
N ILE A 302 16.68 1.70 24.02
CA ILE A 302 17.52 2.82 23.58
C ILE A 302 19.00 2.46 23.65
N TYR A 303 19.43 1.83 24.76
CA TYR A 303 20.85 1.59 25.04
C TYR A 303 21.39 0.25 24.51
N ILE A 304 20.54 -0.71 24.16
CA ILE A 304 21.00 -1.96 23.53
C ILE A 304 21.68 -1.69 22.19
N THR A 305 22.74 -2.46 21.90
CA THR A 305 23.41 -2.41 20.59
C THR A 305 22.44 -2.82 19.48
N GLY A 306 22.28 -1.95 18.48
CA GLY A 306 21.43 -2.23 17.32
C GLY A 306 22.01 -3.33 16.42
N PRO A 307 21.22 -3.82 15.45
CA PRO A 307 21.67 -4.90 14.55
C PRO A 307 22.82 -4.47 13.63
N ILE A 308 22.88 -3.20 13.21
CA ILE A 308 23.94 -2.72 12.30
C ILE A 308 25.34 -2.93 12.91
N PRO A 309 25.68 -2.39 14.10
CA PRO A 309 27.00 -2.62 14.70
C PRO A 309 27.34 -4.09 14.96
N ILE A 310 26.33 -4.94 15.21
CA ILE A 310 26.55 -6.37 15.42
C ILE A 310 26.95 -7.04 14.10
N ILE A 311 26.26 -6.73 13.00
CA ILE A 311 26.54 -7.29 11.68
C ILE A 311 27.90 -6.79 11.16
N GLU A 312 28.18 -5.48 11.28
CA GLU A 312 29.44 -4.86 10.82
C GLU A 312 30.71 -5.42 11.50
N ARG A 313 30.58 -6.13 12.63
CA ARG A 313 31.71 -6.86 13.23
C ARG A 313 32.18 -8.05 12.39
N PHE A 314 31.29 -8.63 11.60
CA PHE A 314 31.53 -9.85 10.84
C PHE A 314 31.39 -9.65 9.33
N TYR A 315 30.54 -8.72 8.90
CA TYR A 315 30.18 -8.54 7.50
C TYR A 315 29.56 -7.15 7.24
N SER A 316 29.64 -6.66 6.00
CA SER A 316 28.97 -5.40 5.63
C SER A 316 27.45 -5.51 5.80
N SER A 317 26.88 -4.64 6.63
CA SER A 317 25.43 -4.59 6.89
C SER A 317 24.65 -4.23 5.62
N ALA A 318 25.20 -3.38 4.76
CA ALA A 318 24.60 -3.02 3.48
C ALA A 318 24.53 -4.24 2.54
N THR A 319 25.63 -4.98 2.37
CA THR A 319 25.65 -6.20 1.55
C THR A 319 24.73 -7.26 2.14
N PHE A 320 24.74 -7.45 3.46
CA PHE A 320 23.85 -8.36 4.17
C PHE A 320 22.38 -8.04 3.83
N VAL A 321 21.94 -6.81 4.07
CA VAL A 321 20.55 -6.39 3.79
C VAL A 321 20.20 -6.56 2.31
N ASN A 322 21.11 -6.25 1.38
CA ASN A 322 20.87 -6.37 -0.05
C ASN A 322 20.69 -7.82 -0.52
N ILE A 323 21.36 -8.79 0.11
CA ILE A 323 21.14 -10.22 -0.13
C ILE A 323 19.70 -10.58 0.25
N PHE A 324 19.27 -10.22 1.47
CA PHE A 324 17.91 -10.51 1.93
C PHE A 324 16.84 -9.75 1.12
N ARG A 325 17.14 -8.53 0.68
CA ARG A 325 16.28 -7.75 -0.24
C ARG A 325 16.12 -8.46 -1.59
N SER A 326 17.18 -9.09 -2.10
CA SER A 326 17.14 -9.88 -3.34
C SER A 326 16.31 -11.15 -3.18
N ILE A 327 16.44 -11.84 -2.05
CA ILE A 327 15.58 -12.99 -1.71
C ILE A 327 14.12 -12.55 -1.58
N PHE A 328 13.85 -11.41 -0.94
CA PHE A 328 12.50 -10.83 -0.85
C PHE A 328 11.90 -10.57 -2.24
N SER A 329 12.70 -10.03 -3.17
CA SER A 329 12.28 -9.85 -4.57
C SER A 329 11.96 -11.19 -5.22
N ALA A 330 12.82 -12.20 -5.07
CA ALA A 330 12.62 -13.53 -5.64
C ALA A 330 11.31 -14.17 -5.13
N VAL A 331 11.03 -14.10 -3.83
CA VAL A 331 9.77 -14.58 -3.25
C VAL A 331 8.57 -13.82 -3.83
N SER A 332 8.67 -12.51 -3.96
CA SER A 332 7.60 -11.67 -4.53
C SER A 332 7.32 -12.03 -6.00
N LEU A 333 8.37 -12.20 -6.82
CA LEU A 333 8.25 -12.63 -8.22
C LEU A 333 7.72 -14.07 -8.33
N TRP A 334 8.11 -14.95 -7.41
CA TRP A 334 7.56 -16.31 -7.35
C TRP A 334 6.07 -16.31 -7.03
N MET A 335 5.62 -15.49 -6.09
CA MET A 335 4.20 -15.30 -5.80
C MET A 335 3.44 -14.78 -7.03
N ILE A 336 4.01 -13.83 -7.79
CA ILE A 336 3.44 -13.37 -9.07
C ILE A 336 3.27 -14.54 -10.04
N TYR A 337 4.30 -15.36 -10.21
CA TYR A 337 4.26 -16.54 -11.08
C TYR A 337 3.11 -17.50 -10.68
N LEU A 338 2.97 -17.81 -9.39
CA LEU A 338 1.91 -18.68 -8.89
C LEU A 338 0.51 -18.10 -9.12
N ILE A 339 0.32 -16.80 -8.80
CA ILE A 339 -0.97 -16.11 -9.00
C ILE A 339 -1.33 -16.06 -10.49
N TYR A 340 -0.34 -15.80 -11.35
CA TYR A 340 -0.54 -15.77 -12.79
C TYR A 340 -0.87 -17.17 -13.36
N GLY A 341 -0.25 -18.23 -12.84
CA GLY A 341 -0.59 -19.61 -13.16
C GLY A 341 -2.04 -19.96 -12.83
N ASP A 342 -2.57 -19.43 -11.71
CA ASP A 342 -3.98 -19.59 -11.34
C ASP A 342 -4.93 -18.82 -12.25
N ASN A 343 -4.54 -17.61 -12.67
CA ASN A 343 -5.32 -16.82 -13.62
C ASN A 343 -5.56 -17.59 -14.91
N ARG A 344 -4.56 -18.34 -15.41
CA ARG A 344 -4.73 -19.17 -16.62
C ARG A 344 -5.82 -20.21 -16.44
N ARG A 345 -5.86 -20.91 -15.31
CA ARG A 345 -6.93 -21.89 -15.01
C ARG A 345 -8.31 -21.23 -15.01
N ILE A 346 -8.44 -20.05 -14.38
CA ILE A 346 -9.68 -19.28 -14.37
C ILE A 346 -10.11 -18.84 -15.79
N ILE A 347 -9.14 -18.57 -16.67
CA ILE A 347 -9.38 -18.14 -18.06
C ILE A 347 -9.72 -19.34 -18.95
N ASP A 348 -9.09 -20.50 -18.72
CA ASP A 348 -9.20 -21.71 -19.54
C ASP A 348 -10.42 -22.58 -19.16
N ASP A 349 -10.86 -22.59 -17.89
CA ASP A 349 -12.04 -23.34 -17.41
C ASP A 349 -13.38 -22.60 -17.68
N GLY A 350 -13.37 -21.49 -18.41
CA GLY A 350 -14.61 -20.87 -18.90
C GLY A 350 -15.21 -21.74 -20.00
N PRO A 351 -16.55 -21.94 -20.07
CA PRO A 351 -17.15 -22.78 -21.09
C PRO A 351 -16.61 -22.37 -22.47
N ALA A 352 -16.05 -23.36 -23.18
CA ALA A 352 -15.71 -23.22 -24.58
C ALA A 352 -16.97 -22.66 -25.26
N GLY A 353 -16.83 -21.50 -25.89
CA GLY A 353 -17.97 -20.88 -26.55
C GLY A 353 -18.50 -21.84 -27.61
N ASP A 354 -19.77 -22.21 -27.45
CA ASP A 354 -20.66 -22.54 -28.55
C ASP A 354 -20.95 -21.29 -29.38
#